data_AF-A0A8D8DJ67-F1
#
_entry.id   AF-A0A8D8DJ67-F1
#
_cell.length_a   1.000
_cell.length_b   1.000
_cell.length_c   1.000
_cell.angle_alpha   90.00
_cell.angle_beta   90.00
_cell.angle_gamma   90.00
#
_symmetry.space_group_name_H-M   'P 1'
#
loop_
_entity.id
_entity.type
_entity.pdbx_description
1 polymer ?
#
loop_
_entity_poly.entity_id
_entity_poly.type
_entity_poly.pdbx_seq_one_letter_code
_entity_poly.pdbx_strand_id
1 'polypeptide(L)'
;CNCNGHARRCRFNMELFKMSGRISGGVCLNCRHATTGRHCHYCREGYYRDATKPITHRKVCKPCDCHPIGSSGKTCNHTTGQCPCKDGVTGLTCNRCARGYQQ
;
A
#
# COMPACT_ATOMS: atom_id res chain seq x y z
N CYS A 1 4.33 16.23 -14.50
CA CYS A 1 3.52 15.25 -13.73
C CYS A 1 4.19 15.01 -12.39
N ASN A 2 3.42 14.98 -11.30
CA ASN A 2 3.95 14.59 -9.99
C ASN A 2 3.69 13.08 -9.77
N CYS A 3 4.76 12.28 -9.77
CA CYS A 3 4.69 10.83 -9.57
C CYS A 3 5.50 10.35 -8.35
N ASN A 4 5.86 11.27 -7.44
CA ASN A 4 6.65 10.96 -6.24
C ASN A 4 7.94 10.17 -6.52
N GLY A 5 8.54 10.28 -7.70
CA GLY A 5 9.74 9.50 -8.08
C GLY A 5 9.48 8.01 -8.39
N HIS A 6 8.23 7.58 -8.50
CA HIS A 6 7.86 6.18 -8.77
C HIS A 6 7.45 5.89 -10.21
N ALA A 7 7.26 6.90 -11.06
CA ALA A 7 7.02 6.68 -12.49
C ALA A 7 7.80 7.68 -13.33
N ARG A 8 8.23 7.22 -14.52
CA ARG A 8 8.93 8.06 -15.51
C ARG A 8 8.01 8.54 -16.63
N ARG A 9 6.83 7.94 -16.78
CA ARG A 9 5.86 8.26 -17.84
C ARG A 9 4.55 8.69 -17.19
N CYS A 10 3.83 9.59 -17.87
CA CYS A 10 2.48 9.99 -17.50
C CYS A 10 1.67 10.30 -18.74
N ARG A 11 0.34 10.26 -18.61
CA ARG A 11 -0.61 10.75 -19.61
C ARG A 11 -1.41 11.92 -19.04
N PHE A 12 -1.89 12.79 -19.93
CA PHE A 12 -2.84 13.82 -19.56
C PHE A 12 -4.27 13.26 -19.62
N ASN A 13 -5.11 13.67 -18.67
CA ASN A 13 -6.53 13.36 -18.62
C ASN A 13 -7.31 14.69 -18.48
N MET A 14 -8.09 15.02 -19.50
CA MET A 14 -8.86 16.26 -19.59
C MET A 14 -9.98 16.34 -18.55
N GLU A 15 -10.62 15.23 -18.23
CA GLU A 15 -11.70 15.19 -17.24
C GLU A 15 -11.17 15.51 -15.84
N LEU A 16 -10.05 14.86 -15.46
CA LEU A 16 -9.36 15.15 -14.21
C LEU A 16 -8.85 16.59 -14.13
N PHE A 17 -8.41 17.15 -15.27
CA PHE A 17 -8.02 18.56 -15.34
C PHE A 17 -9.20 19.50 -15.05
N LYS A 18 -10.35 19.27 -15.68
CA LYS A 18 -11.58 20.04 -15.42
C LYS A 18 -12.02 19.93 -13.96
N MET A 19 -12.07 18.71 -13.41
CA MET A 19 -12.46 18.47 -12.01
C MET A 19 -11.50 19.12 -11.00
N SER A 20 -10.21 19.23 -11.34
CA SER A 20 -9.22 19.89 -10.49
C SER A 20 -9.28 21.43 -10.55
N GLY A 21 -10.32 22.04 -11.15
CA GLY A 21 -10.38 23.49 -11.32
C GLY A 21 -9.35 24.01 -12.33
N ARG A 22 -9.04 23.22 -13.37
CA ARG A 22 -7.98 23.49 -14.36
C ARG A 22 -6.57 23.60 -13.76
N ILE A 23 -6.31 22.87 -12.67
CA ILE A 23 -4.99 22.85 -11.99
C ILE A 23 -4.11 21.71 -12.51
N SER A 24 -4.61 20.46 -12.54
CA SER A 24 -3.81 19.29 -12.91
C SER A 24 -4.64 18.17 -13.52
N GLY A 25 -4.22 17.68 -14.70
CA GLY A 25 -4.78 16.51 -15.40
C GLY A 25 -3.82 15.32 -15.50
N GLY A 26 -2.60 15.42 -14.95
CA GLY A 26 -1.58 14.38 -15.12
C GLY A 26 -1.91 13.09 -14.37
N VAL A 27 -1.72 11.94 -15.02
CA VAL A 27 -1.88 10.60 -14.44
C VAL A 27 -0.61 9.80 -14.72
N CYS A 28 0.06 9.34 -13.67
CA CYS A 28 1.28 8.54 -13.76
C CYS A 28 0.99 7.17 -14.36
N LEU A 29 1.93 6.65 -15.14
CA LEU A 29 1.85 5.33 -15.78
C LEU A 29 2.92 4.41 -15.21
N ASN A 30 2.57 3.14 -15.01
CA ASN A 30 3.47 2.09 -14.54
C ASN A 30 4.22 2.50 -13.26
N CYS A 31 3.47 2.85 -12.21
CA CYS A 31 4.04 3.13 -10.90
C CYS A 31 4.93 1.96 -10.43
N ARG A 32 6.17 2.29 -10.06
CA ARG A 32 7.19 1.37 -9.55
C ARG A 32 7.16 1.35 -8.03
N HIS A 33 8.04 0.54 -7.43
CA HIS A 33 8.27 0.52 -5.98
C HIS A 33 7.01 0.15 -5.17
N ALA A 34 6.15 -0.70 -5.77
CA ALA A 34 4.87 -1.14 -5.21
C ALA A 34 3.89 -0.01 -4.83
N THR A 35 4.08 1.18 -5.41
CA THR A 35 3.13 2.29 -5.31
C THR A 35 2.06 2.19 -6.39
N THR A 36 0.92 2.82 -6.15
CA THR A 36 -0.18 2.94 -7.10
C THR A 36 -0.94 4.26 -6.91
N GLY A 37 -1.98 4.45 -7.72
CA GLY A 37 -2.77 5.67 -7.78
C GLY A 37 -2.20 6.72 -8.74
N ARG A 38 -2.99 7.79 -8.94
CA ARG A 38 -2.73 8.83 -9.95
C ARG A 38 -1.33 9.44 -9.89
N HIS A 39 -0.83 9.65 -8.67
CA HIS A 39 0.50 10.21 -8.39
C HIS A 39 1.49 9.19 -7.80
N CYS A 40 1.17 7.89 -7.84
CA CYS A 40 1.96 6.85 -7.18
C CYS A 40 2.17 7.15 -5.67
N HIS A 41 1.09 7.50 -4.96
CA HIS A 41 1.14 8.12 -3.61
C HIS A 41 0.64 7.21 -2.48
N TYR A 42 0.19 6.00 -2.80
CA TYR A 42 -0.14 4.98 -1.82
C TYR A 42 0.32 3.61 -2.32
N CYS A 43 0.34 2.63 -1.43
CA CYS A 43 0.81 1.29 -1.74
C CYS A 43 -0.28 0.46 -2.43
N ARG A 44 0.13 -0.39 -3.38
CA ARG A 44 -0.80 -1.35 -4.01
C ARG A 44 -1.28 -2.40 -3.01
N GLU A 45 -2.32 -3.13 -3.37
CA GLU A 45 -2.81 -4.26 -2.59
C GLU A 45 -1.70 -5.27 -2.27
N GLY A 46 -1.72 -5.81 -1.05
CA GLY A 46 -0.65 -6.67 -0.52
C GLY A 46 0.60 -5.90 -0.07
N TYR A 47 0.56 -4.56 -0.02
CA TYR A 47 1.62 -3.72 0.54
C TYR A 47 1.04 -2.65 1.48
N TYR A 48 1.82 -2.28 2.49
CA TYR A 48 1.50 -1.23 3.45
C TYR A 48 2.59 -0.15 3.51
N ARG A 49 2.21 1.02 4.01
CA ARG A 49 3.04 2.22 4.06
C ARG A 49 4.05 2.14 5.22
N ASP A 50 5.34 2.24 4.91
CA ASP A 50 6.40 2.32 5.93
C ASP A 50 6.56 3.75 6.45
N ALA A 51 5.89 4.09 7.56
CA ALA A 51 5.87 5.44 8.12
C ALA A 51 7.27 6.05 8.39
N THR A 52 8.32 5.23 8.51
CA THR A 52 9.71 5.68 8.74
C THR A 52 10.38 6.29 7.50
N LYS A 53 9.75 6.18 6.32
CA LYS A 53 10.32 6.61 5.04
C LYS A 53 9.43 7.67 4.38
N PRO A 54 9.99 8.67 3.69
CA PRO A 54 9.19 9.61 2.91
C PRO A 54 8.49 8.92 1.74
N ILE A 55 7.39 9.51 1.23
CA ILE A 55 6.61 8.90 0.14
C ILE A 55 7.46 8.59 -1.09
N THR A 56 8.45 9.44 -1.38
CA THR A 56 9.33 9.34 -2.55
C THR A 56 10.35 8.19 -2.51
N HIS A 57 10.45 7.49 -1.38
CA HIS A 57 11.50 6.47 -1.18
C HIS A 57 11.19 5.17 -1.92
N ARG A 58 12.20 4.52 -2.53
CA ARG A 58 12.01 3.27 -3.32
C ARG A 58 11.45 2.07 -2.54
N LYS A 59 11.59 2.09 -1.22
CA LYS A 59 11.10 1.05 -0.28
C LYS A 59 10.01 1.57 0.66
N VAL A 60 9.27 2.58 0.21
CA VAL A 60 8.17 3.21 0.95
C VAL A 60 7.02 2.24 1.22
N CYS A 61 6.82 1.26 0.34
CA CYS A 61 5.83 0.21 0.45
C CYS A 61 6.49 -1.10 0.85
N LYS A 62 6.08 -1.63 2.00
CA LYS A 62 6.51 -2.94 2.53
C LYS A 62 5.47 -3.99 2.17
N PRO A 63 5.88 -5.20 1.73
CA PRO A 63 4.94 -6.27 1.46
C PRO A 63 4.22 -6.69 2.75
N CYS A 64 2.96 -7.04 2.64
CA CYS A 64 2.25 -7.77 3.68
C CYS A 64 2.82 -9.19 3.75
N ASP A 65 3.16 -9.67 4.94
CA ASP A 65 3.69 -11.00 5.17
C ASP A 65 2.74 -11.80 6.07
N CYS A 66 1.46 -11.82 5.70
CA CYS A 66 0.41 -12.45 6.50
C CYS A 66 0.59 -13.98 6.54
N HIS A 67 0.59 -14.54 7.74
CA HIS A 67 0.83 -15.96 7.96
C HIS A 67 -0.26 -16.80 7.29
N PRO A 68 0.09 -17.78 6.44
CA PRO A 68 -0.86 -18.47 5.57
C PRO A 68 -1.96 -19.23 6.32
N ILE A 69 -1.64 -19.73 7.52
CA ILE A 69 -2.58 -20.47 8.37
C ILE A 69 -3.28 -19.55 9.37
N GLY A 70 -2.54 -18.56 9.90
CA GLY A 70 -2.96 -17.74 11.03
C GLY A 70 -3.76 -16.48 10.64
N SER A 71 -3.68 -16.08 9.37
CA SER A 71 -4.48 -14.99 8.81
C SER A 71 -5.68 -15.51 8.03
N SER A 72 -6.76 -14.71 7.98
CA SER A 72 -7.92 -14.94 7.12
C SER A 72 -7.73 -14.39 5.70
N GLY A 73 -6.63 -13.67 5.45
CA GLY A 73 -6.33 -13.09 4.14
C GLY A 73 -4.86 -12.68 4.01
N LYS A 74 -4.45 -12.38 2.77
CA LYS A 74 -3.08 -11.94 2.42
C LYS A 74 -2.91 -10.42 2.39
N THR A 75 -4.02 -9.69 2.32
CA THR A 75 -4.03 -8.23 2.29
C THR A 75 -4.08 -7.69 3.72
N CYS A 76 -3.02 -6.98 4.11
CA CYS A 76 -2.92 -6.30 5.41
C CYS A 76 -3.44 -4.87 5.34
N ASN A 77 -3.67 -4.26 6.50
CA ASN A 77 -4.04 -2.85 6.59
C ASN A 77 -2.96 -1.97 5.94
N HIS A 78 -3.36 -1.10 5.00
CA HIS A 78 -2.43 -0.29 4.22
C HIS A 78 -1.61 0.73 5.03
N THR A 79 -2.06 1.10 6.22
CA THR A 79 -1.39 2.08 7.08
C THR A 79 -0.56 1.40 8.17
N THR A 80 -1.14 0.42 8.86
CA THR A 80 -0.51 -0.22 10.02
C THR A 80 0.31 -1.46 9.65
N GLY A 81 0.01 -2.09 8.52
CA GLY A 81 0.57 -3.39 8.13
C GLY A 81 -0.06 -4.58 8.87
N GLN A 82 -1.08 -4.36 9.70
CA GLN A 82 -1.74 -5.43 10.46
C GLN A 82 -2.49 -6.37 9.52
N CYS A 83 -2.15 -7.64 9.57
CA CYS A 83 -2.86 -8.70 8.87
C CYS A 83 -4.18 -9.05 9.58
N PRO A 84 -5.19 -9.53 8.82
CA PRO A 84 -6.45 -9.95 9.40
C PRO A 84 -6.25 -11.32 10.07
N CYS A 85 -6.04 -11.32 11.38
CA CYS A 85 -5.78 -12.55 12.13
C CYS A 85 -7.08 -13.34 12.35
N LYS A 86 -6.96 -14.68 12.34
CA LYS A 86 -8.04 -15.56 12.80
C LYS A 86 -8.19 -15.48 14.32
N ASP A 87 -9.33 -15.96 14.80
CA ASP A 87 -9.60 -16.04 16.23
C ASP A 87 -8.51 -16.82 16.96
N GLY A 88 -8.08 -16.31 18.11
CA GLY A 88 -6.98 -16.90 18.89
C GLY A 88 -5.58 -16.66 18.34
N VAL A 89 -5.41 -15.94 17.22
CA VAL A 89 -4.11 -15.63 16.59
C VAL A 89 -3.80 -14.13 16.71
N THR A 90 -2.53 -13.78 16.91
CA THR A 90 -2.07 -12.41 17.08
C THR A 90 -0.71 -12.14 16.45
N GLY A 91 -0.22 -10.90 16.57
CA GLY A 91 0.97 -10.38 15.92
C GLY A 91 0.66 -9.66 14.61
N LEU A 92 1.60 -8.82 14.15
CA LEU A 92 1.45 -8.03 12.92
C LEU A 92 1.10 -8.90 11.71
N THR A 93 1.76 -10.06 11.64
CA THR A 93 1.63 -11.06 10.58
C THR A 93 0.77 -12.25 10.96
N CYS A 94 0.11 -12.25 12.13
CA CYS A 94 -0.69 -13.37 12.63
C CYS A 94 0.09 -14.70 12.75
N ASN A 95 1.33 -14.62 13.24
CA ASN A 95 2.26 -15.73 13.28
C ASN A 95 2.37 -16.41 14.65
N ARG A 96 1.50 -16.08 15.61
CA ARG A 96 1.53 -16.64 16.97
C ARG A 96 0.14 -16.65 17.60
N CYS A 97 -0.08 -17.56 18.55
CA CYS A 97 -1.29 -17.60 19.34
C CYS A 97 -1.38 -16.41 20.31
N ALA A 98 -2.60 -15.94 20.54
CA ALA A 98 -2.93 -15.03 21.62
C ALA A 98 -2.74 -15.71 22.99
N ARG A 99 -2.63 -14.92 24.07
CA ARG A 99 -2.56 -15.48 25.43
C ARG A 99 -3.81 -16.33 25.70
N GLY A 100 -3.61 -17.53 26.24
CA GLY A 100 -4.68 -18.49 26.53
C GLY A 100 -5.02 -19.44 25.38
N TYR A 101 -4.37 -19.30 24.21
CA TYR A 101 -4.55 -20.19 23.06
C TYR A 101 -3.27 -21.03 22.84
N GLN A 102 -3.44 -22.30 22.46
CA GLN A 102 -2.36 -23.23 22.12
C GLN A 102 -2.59 -23.81 20.71
N GLN A 103 -1.52 -24.26 20.05
CA GLN A 103 -1.56 -24.89 18.72
C GLN A 103 -1.75 -26.41 18.85
#